data_AF-A0A7K3G5X5-F1
#
_entry.id   AF-A0A7K3G5X5-F1
#
_cell.length_a   1.000
_cell.length_b   1.000
_cell.length_c   1.000
_cell.angle_alpha   90.00
_cell.angle_beta   90.00
_cell.angle_gamma   90.00
#
_symmetry.space_group_name_H-M   'P 1'
#
loop_
_entity.id
_entity.type
_entity.pdbx_description
1 polymer ?
#
loop_
_entity_poly.entity_id
_entity_poly.type
_entity_poly.pdbx_seq_one_letter_code
_entity_poly.pdbx_strand_id
1 'polypeptide(L)'
;MLARLGVPTGDGRIIDPAGGASRDLPLPLMWQELSDDGHGGSRVVGRIETLRIADGMVTATGSLLADIPYSVIEQLEAGVVGPSVDLDDIEYVMDDEERLIITRWRIAGATLVSIPAFADVSLTLDPLPAEPITEPEPAPMDAMWASAAPEQLPPADWFKRPDVDRLTPLTVTDTGRVFGHIAGWDTCHVGLPGCVTPPSSPTGYTYFHVAEQRTADGATLPVGTLVAGPRHADAQLAFRAAQEHYDDPAAAVARVVAGEDEYGIWVAGWLLPGATAEALDVFRTSPVSGDWRRVGGALELIGVCSVNVPGFPVRRVHFAAGHQRALIGSFGITPQQGDHFRSTANVIKEETDIARARLRWALATTNQEA
;
A
#
# COMPACT_ATOMS: atom_id res chain seq x y z
N MET A 1 -12.84 -7.44 -18.70
CA MET A 1 -12.86 -7.67 -20.17
C MET A 1 -11.46 -8.08 -20.61
N LEU A 2 -11.30 -9.08 -21.48
CA LEU A 2 -9.98 -9.56 -21.91
C LEU A 2 -9.52 -8.98 -23.24
N ALA A 3 -10.42 -8.84 -24.22
CA ALA A 3 -10.09 -8.33 -25.55
C ALA A 3 -11.32 -7.72 -26.23
N ARG A 4 -11.07 -6.82 -27.19
CA ARG A 4 -12.07 -6.37 -28.16
C ARG A 4 -11.92 -7.11 -29.48
N LEU A 5 -13.00 -7.20 -30.24
CA LEU A 5 -13.07 -7.86 -31.54
C LEU A 5 -13.54 -6.86 -32.59
N GLY A 6 -13.02 -6.98 -33.81
CA GLY A 6 -13.37 -6.13 -34.95
C GLY A 6 -12.82 -4.70 -34.86
N VAL A 7 -11.90 -4.43 -33.93
CA VAL A 7 -11.22 -3.14 -33.80
C VAL A 7 -9.71 -3.33 -33.74
N PRO A 8 -8.93 -2.35 -34.19
CA PRO A 8 -7.47 -2.43 -34.14
C PRO A 8 -6.95 -2.32 -32.70
N THR A 9 -5.95 -3.13 -32.39
CA THR A 9 -5.06 -3.01 -31.21
C THR A 9 -4.16 -1.78 -31.36
N GLY A 10 -3.43 -1.42 -30.29
CA GLY A 10 -2.49 -0.29 -30.31
C GLY A 10 -1.36 -0.43 -31.37
N ASP A 11 -1.05 -1.66 -31.79
CA ASP A 11 -0.08 -1.98 -32.83
C ASP A 11 -0.71 -2.31 -34.20
N GLY A 12 -2.02 -2.05 -34.37
CA GLY A 12 -2.71 -2.11 -35.66
C GLY A 12 -3.23 -3.48 -36.09
N ARG A 13 -3.17 -4.51 -35.22
CA ARG A 13 -3.74 -5.83 -35.49
C ARG A 13 -5.24 -5.85 -35.20
N ILE A 14 -6.00 -6.62 -35.96
CA ILE A 14 -7.45 -6.77 -35.75
C ILE A 14 -7.77 -8.23 -35.46
N ILE A 15 -8.58 -8.50 -34.44
CA ILE A 15 -9.11 -9.84 -34.16
C ILE A 15 -10.52 -9.94 -34.75
N ASP A 16 -10.72 -10.80 -35.75
CA ASP A 16 -12.02 -10.95 -36.42
C ASP A 16 -13.05 -11.60 -35.46
N PRO A 17 -14.21 -10.95 -35.22
CA PRO A 17 -15.27 -11.52 -34.38
C PRO A 17 -15.80 -12.90 -34.83
N ALA A 18 -15.72 -13.22 -36.13
CA ALA A 18 -16.28 -14.46 -36.67
C ALA A 18 -15.38 -15.69 -36.46
N GLY A 19 -14.08 -15.48 -36.22
CA GLY A 19 -13.07 -16.54 -36.18
C GLY A 19 -12.80 -17.17 -34.81
N GLY A 20 -13.54 -16.73 -33.77
CA GLY A 20 -13.17 -16.96 -32.37
C GLY A 20 -13.64 -18.27 -31.77
N ALA A 21 -12.73 -18.96 -31.09
CA ALA A 21 -13.02 -20.08 -30.20
C ALA A 21 -12.26 -19.94 -28.86
N SER A 22 -12.52 -20.87 -27.93
CA SER A 22 -11.77 -21.01 -26.68
C SER A 22 -11.29 -22.45 -26.51
N ARG A 23 -10.15 -22.64 -25.86
CA ARG A 23 -9.82 -23.94 -25.25
C ARG A 23 -10.78 -24.26 -24.10
N ASP A 24 -10.77 -25.52 -23.67
CA ASP A 24 -11.58 -25.98 -22.54
C ASP A 24 -11.16 -25.24 -21.25
N LEU A 25 -12.16 -24.78 -20.50
CA LEU A 25 -11.97 -24.12 -19.21
C LEU A 25 -11.62 -25.16 -18.12
N PRO A 26 -10.86 -24.77 -17.07
CA PRO A 26 -10.35 -23.42 -16.83
C PRO A 26 -9.08 -23.11 -17.64
N LEU A 27 -8.92 -21.84 -18.03
CA LEU A 27 -7.71 -21.33 -18.68
C LEU A 27 -6.79 -20.62 -17.68
N PRO A 28 -5.47 -20.61 -17.90
CA PRO A 28 -4.55 -19.89 -17.02
C PRO A 28 -4.73 -18.37 -17.18
N LEU A 29 -4.80 -17.68 -16.03
CA LEU A 29 -4.46 -16.27 -15.94
C LEU A 29 -3.02 -16.17 -15.47
N MET A 30 -2.17 -15.54 -16.26
CA MET A 30 -0.76 -15.36 -16.00
C MET A 30 -0.45 -13.90 -15.64
N TRP A 31 0.73 -13.65 -15.07
CA TRP A 31 1.22 -12.32 -14.74
C TRP A 31 2.71 -12.22 -14.99
N GLN A 32 3.11 -11.10 -15.57
CA GLN A 32 4.50 -10.80 -15.90
C GLN A 32 5.08 -9.84 -14.85
N GLU A 33 5.99 -10.35 -14.02
CA GLU A 33 6.64 -9.59 -12.95
C GLU A 33 7.55 -8.49 -13.48
N LEU A 34 8.33 -8.84 -14.49
CA LEU A 34 9.27 -7.98 -15.18
C LEU A 34 8.89 -7.99 -16.65
N SER A 35 8.73 -6.80 -17.25
CA SER A 35 8.39 -6.70 -18.66
C SER A 35 9.39 -7.46 -19.53
N ASP A 36 8.86 -8.31 -20.40
CA ASP A 36 9.60 -9.12 -21.36
C ASP A 36 8.81 -9.18 -22.68
N ASP A 37 9.46 -9.64 -23.76
CA ASP A 37 8.82 -9.69 -25.08
C ASP A 37 7.63 -10.67 -25.10
N GLY A 38 6.52 -10.20 -25.64
CA GLY A 38 5.24 -10.91 -25.61
C GLY A 38 4.82 -11.27 -24.19
N HIS A 39 4.62 -12.57 -23.94
CA HIS A 39 4.16 -13.10 -22.65
C HIS A 39 5.23 -13.97 -21.97
N GLY A 40 6.48 -13.91 -22.43
CA GLY A 40 7.61 -14.65 -21.88
C GLY A 40 7.86 -14.37 -20.39
N GLY A 41 8.36 -15.37 -19.66
CA GLY A 41 8.71 -15.23 -18.24
C GLY A 41 7.53 -15.12 -17.27
N SER A 42 6.28 -15.19 -17.77
CA SER A 42 5.08 -15.04 -16.96
C SER A 42 4.80 -16.28 -16.10
N ARG A 43 4.21 -16.07 -14.92
CA ARG A 43 3.76 -17.14 -14.04
C ARG A 43 2.24 -17.18 -13.91
N VAL A 44 1.69 -18.35 -13.65
CA VAL A 44 0.24 -18.52 -13.43
C VAL A 44 -0.15 -17.93 -12.07
N VAL A 45 -1.17 -17.09 -12.05
CA VAL A 45 -1.69 -16.41 -10.85
C VAL A 45 -3.19 -16.59 -10.65
N GLY A 46 -3.90 -17.16 -11.63
CA GLY A 46 -5.34 -17.37 -11.51
C GLY A 46 -5.88 -18.38 -12.51
N ARG A 47 -7.17 -18.60 -12.40
CA ARG A 47 -7.97 -19.51 -13.22
C ARG A 47 -9.09 -18.70 -13.84
N ILE A 48 -9.13 -18.67 -15.17
CA ILE A 48 -10.29 -18.20 -15.92
C ILE A 48 -11.30 -19.34 -15.94
N GLU A 49 -12.45 -19.13 -15.33
CA GLU A 49 -13.47 -20.17 -15.09
C GLU A 49 -14.68 -20.02 -15.99
N THR A 50 -14.95 -18.80 -16.43
CA THR A 50 -15.96 -18.52 -17.46
C THR A 50 -15.35 -17.67 -18.55
N LEU A 51 -15.80 -17.88 -19.78
CA LEU A 51 -15.40 -17.09 -20.93
C LEU A 51 -16.58 -16.97 -21.89
N ARG A 52 -16.83 -15.75 -22.36
CA ARG A 52 -17.87 -15.45 -23.35
C ARG A 52 -17.26 -14.61 -24.47
N ILE A 53 -17.46 -15.09 -25.71
CA ILE A 53 -17.15 -14.41 -26.96
C ILE A 53 -18.47 -13.95 -27.55
N ALA A 54 -18.79 -12.68 -27.41
CA ALA A 54 -20.04 -12.10 -27.89
C ALA A 54 -19.92 -10.58 -27.96
N ASP A 55 -20.85 -9.93 -28.67
CA ASP A 55 -21.03 -8.47 -28.56
C ASP A 55 -19.76 -7.67 -28.89
N GLY A 56 -18.91 -8.20 -29.79
CA GLY A 56 -17.64 -7.57 -30.19
C GLY A 56 -16.54 -7.62 -29.13
N MET A 57 -16.65 -8.50 -28.12
CA MET A 57 -15.68 -8.58 -27.03
C MET A 57 -15.48 -10.00 -26.50
N VAL A 58 -14.39 -10.17 -25.77
CA VAL A 58 -14.11 -11.34 -24.95
C VAL A 58 -14.21 -10.93 -23.50
N THR A 59 -15.15 -11.52 -22.77
CA THR A 59 -15.31 -11.34 -21.33
C THR A 59 -15.04 -12.65 -20.60
N ALA A 60 -14.48 -12.55 -19.39
CA ALA A 60 -14.16 -13.70 -18.58
C ALA A 60 -14.34 -13.39 -17.09
N THR A 61 -14.64 -14.42 -16.30
CA THR A 61 -14.58 -14.38 -14.84
C THR A 61 -13.76 -15.56 -14.33
N GLY A 62 -13.27 -15.47 -13.10
CA GLY A 62 -12.39 -16.49 -12.54
C GLY A 62 -11.88 -16.13 -11.16
N SER A 63 -11.00 -16.98 -10.64
CA SER A 63 -10.43 -16.87 -9.30
C SER A 63 -8.91 -16.70 -9.35
N LEU A 64 -8.36 -15.88 -8.45
CA LEU A 64 -6.92 -15.87 -8.21
C LEU A 64 -6.52 -17.13 -7.42
N LEU A 65 -5.30 -17.63 -7.66
CA LEU A 65 -4.76 -18.73 -6.87
C LEU A 65 -4.47 -18.23 -5.43
N ALA A 66 -4.56 -19.14 -4.45
CA ALA A 66 -4.43 -18.78 -3.04
C ALA A 66 -3.03 -18.27 -2.64
N ASP A 67 -2.00 -18.76 -3.31
CA ASP A 67 -0.60 -18.45 -3.07
C ASP A 67 -0.01 -17.74 -4.28
N ILE A 68 -0.35 -16.46 -4.42
CA ILE A 68 0.24 -15.58 -5.42
C ILE A 68 0.88 -14.39 -4.71
N PRO A 69 1.96 -13.83 -5.28
CA PRO A 69 2.50 -12.59 -4.76
C PRO A 69 1.50 -11.45 -4.90
N TYR A 70 1.41 -10.67 -3.84
CA TYR A 70 0.44 -9.58 -3.71
C TYR A 70 0.63 -8.49 -4.76
N SER A 71 1.84 -8.32 -5.33
CA SER A 71 2.10 -7.37 -6.42
C SER A 71 1.13 -7.55 -7.60
N VAL A 72 0.61 -8.76 -7.81
CA VAL A 72 -0.45 -9.03 -8.80
C VAL A 72 -1.73 -8.26 -8.46
N ILE A 73 -2.17 -8.33 -7.20
CA ILE A 73 -3.37 -7.65 -6.70
C ILE A 73 -3.15 -6.14 -6.72
N GLU A 74 -2.02 -5.68 -6.18
CA GLU A 74 -1.68 -4.25 -6.13
C GLU A 74 -1.68 -3.60 -7.52
N GLN A 75 -1.05 -4.25 -8.50
CA GLN A 75 -0.95 -3.71 -9.85
C GLN A 75 -2.30 -3.72 -10.58
N LEU A 76 -3.14 -4.73 -10.33
CA LEU A 76 -4.51 -4.79 -10.83
C LEU A 76 -5.36 -3.67 -10.25
N GLU A 77 -5.35 -3.48 -8.93
CA GLU A 77 -6.09 -2.41 -8.24
C GLU A 77 -5.62 -1.02 -8.65
N ALA A 78 -4.31 -0.84 -8.86
CA ALA A 78 -3.73 0.40 -9.34
C ALA A 78 -4.03 0.66 -10.84
N GLY A 79 -4.56 -0.33 -11.57
CA GLY A 79 -4.82 -0.22 -13.01
C GLY A 79 -3.56 -0.05 -13.86
N VAL A 80 -2.40 -0.50 -13.35
CA VAL A 80 -1.11 -0.38 -14.04
C VAL A 80 -0.71 -1.64 -14.82
N VAL A 81 -1.49 -2.72 -14.67
CA VAL A 81 -1.45 -3.90 -15.55
C VAL A 81 -2.82 -4.19 -16.11
N GLY A 82 -2.85 -4.69 -17.33
CA GLY A 82 -4.07 -5.09 -18.03
C GLY A 82 -3.93 -6.47 -18.65
N PRO A 83 -5.06 -7.15 -18.93
CA PRO A 83 -5.04 -8.43 -19.61
C PRO A 83 -4.62 -8.29 -21.08
N SER A 84 -3.74 -9.17 -21.52
CA SER A 84 -3.42 -9.44 -22.92
C SER A 84 -3.75 -10.89 -23.23
N VAL A 85 -4.55 -11.15 -24.28
CA VAL A 85 -5.00 -12.50 -24.60
C VAL A 85 -3.90 -13.34 -25.22
N ASP A 86 -3.76 -14.57 -24.73
CA ASP A 86 -2.93 -15.60 -25.34
C ASP A 86 -3.75 -16.35 -26.39
N LEU A 87 -3.41 -16.16 -27.68
CA LEU A 87 -4.08 -16.81 -28.79
C LEU A 87 -3.25 -17.98 -29.33
N ASP A 88 -3.92 -19.08 -29.67
CA ASP A 88 -3.38 -20.20 -30.45
C ASP A 88 -4.27 -20.51 -31.66
N ASP A 89 -3.86 -21.48 -32.50
CA ASP A 89 -4.59 -21.87 -33.72
C ASP A 89 -4.90 -20.65 -34.63
N ILE A 90 -3.88 -19.81 -34.83
CA ILE A 90 -4.00 -18.51 -35.50
C ILE A 90 -3.88 -18.66 -37.02
N GLU A 91 -4.87 -18.16 -37.74
CA GLU A 91 -4.76 -17.82 -39.18
C GLU A 91 -4.97 -16.32 -39.35
N TYR A 92 -4.24 -15.71 -40.29
CA TYR A 92 -4.33 -14.27 -40.54
C TYR A 92 -4.22 -13.92 -42.02
N VAL A 93 -4.75 -12.76 -42.37
CA VAL A 93 -4.61 -12.11 -43.67
C VAL A 93 -4.12 -10.68 -43.48
N MET A 94 -3.62 -10.07 -44.55
CA MET A 94 -3.36 -8.63 -44.60
C MET A 94 -4.51 -7.96 -45.34
N ASP A 95 -5.00 -6.84 -44.83
CA ASP A 95 -5.98 -6.02 -45.57
C ASP A 95 -5.31 -5.02 -46.51
N ASP A 96 -6.14 -4.26 -47.24
CA ASP A 96 -5.69 -3.25 -48.21
C ASP A 96 -4.92 -2.09 -47.56
N GLU A 97 -5.02 -1.92 -46.23
CA GLU A 97 -4.28 -0.92 -45.43
C GLU A 97 -3.04 -1.52 -44.76
N GLU A 98 -2.62 -2.72 -45.19
CA GLU A 98 -1.49 -3.48 -44.64
C GLU A 98 -1.63 -3.79 -43.13
N ARG A 99 -2.86 -3.92 -42.63
CA ARG A 99 -3.13 -4.38 -41.26
C ARG A 99 -3.23 -5.90 -41.20
N LEU A 100 -2.68 -6.49 -40.16
CA LEU A 100 -2.82 -7.92 -39.89
C LEU A 100 -4.19 -8.19 -39.26
N ILE A 101 -5.04 -8.91 -39.98
CA ILE A 101 -6.35 -9.37 -39.52
C ILE A 101 -6.25 -10.85 -39.14
N ILE A 102 -6.44 -11.15 -37.86
CA ILE A 102 -6.50 -12.51 -37.33
C ILE A 102 -7.91 -13.06 -37.60
N THR A 103 -8.04 -13.90 -38.63
CA THR A 103 -9.31 -14.44 -39.14
C THR A 103 -9.74 -15.73 -38.47
N ARG A 104 -8.80 -16.45 -37.84
CA ARG A 104 -9.06 -17.61 -36.98
C ARG A 104 -8.19 -17.51 -35.76
N TRP A 105 -8.77 -17.76 -34.59
CA TRP A 105 -8.06 -17.69 -33.32
C TRP A 105 -8.79 -18.49 -32.26
N ARG A 106 -8.02 -19.02 -31.32
CA ARG A 106 -8.56 -19.66 -30.13
C ARG A 106 -7.86 -19.13 -28.89
N ILE A 107 -8.64 -18.80 -27.86
CA ILE A 107 -8.08 -18.34 -26.59
C ILE A 107 -7.49 -19.52 -25.84
N ALA A 108 -6.22 -19.36 -25.47
CA ALA A 108 -5.46 -20.31 -24.67
C ALA A 108 -5.24 -19.83 -23.22
N GLY A 109 -5.40 -18.54 -22.95
CA GLY A 109 -5.21 -17.92 -21.65
C GLY A 109 -5.22 -16.39 -21.76
N ALA A 110 -4.82 -15.73 -20.68
CA ALA A 110 -4.49 -14.32 -20.71
C ALA A 110 -3.34 -14.02 -19.75
N THR A 111 -2.55 -13.01 -20.08
CA THR A 111 -1.41 -12.55 -19.29
C THR A 111 -1.61 -11.10 -18.85
N LEU A 112 -1.45 -10.83 -17.56
CA LEU A 112 -1.39 -9.47 -17.02
C LEU A 112 -0.03 -8.86 -17.33
N VAL A 113 -0.05 -7.81 -18.15
CA VAL A 113 1.14 -7.09 -18.63
C VAL A 113 1.00 -5.59 -18.40
N SER A 114 2.12 -4.87 -18.35
CA SER A 114 2.13 -3.41 -18.20
C SER A 114 1.65 -2.65 -19.45
N ILE A 115 1.73 -3.29 -20.62
CA ILE A 115 1.29 -2.71 -21.90
C ILE A 115 0.40 -3.75 -22.61
N PRO A 116 -0.91 -3.77 -22.32
CA PRO A 116 -1.84 -4.67 -23.01
C PRO A 116 -2.05 -4.25 -24.47
N ALA A 117 -2.40 -5.21 -25.33
CA ALA A 117 -2.65 -4.94 -26.75
C ALA A 117 -3.83 -3.97 -26.99
N PHE A 118 -4.81 -3.96 -26.09
CA PHE A 118 -5.91 -3.00 -26.05
C PHE A 118 -5.73 -2.07 -24.86
N ALA A 119 -5.84 -0.76 -25.06
CA ALA A 119 -5.65 0.21 -23.97
C ALA A 119 -6.86 0.32 -23.03
N ASP A 120 -8.04 -0.15 -23.45
CA ASP A 120 -9.30 0.00 -22.74
C ASP A 120 -9.83 -1.31 -22.12
N VAL A 121 -8.97 -2.32 -21.97
CA VAL A 121 -9.29 -3.57 -21.27
C VAL A 121 -8.75 -3.54 -19.84
N SER A 122 -9.55 -4.07 -18.91
CA SER A 122 -9.14 -4.24 -17.52
C SER A 122 -9.82 -5.46 -16.90
N LEU A 123 -9.19 -5.98 -15.84
CA LEU A 123 -9.82 -6.90 -14.90
C LEU A 123 -10.07 -6.14 -13.60
N THR A 124 -11.24 -6.38 -13.01
CA THR A 124 -11.62 -5.85 -11.71
C THR A 124 -11.66 -7.00 -10.73
N LEU A 125 -11.11 -6.80 -9.54
CA LEU A 125 -11.29 -7.73 -8.44
C LEU A 125 -12.64 -7.45 -7.80
N ASP A 126 -13.39 -8.50 -7.49
CA ASP A 126 -14.59 -8.34 -6.67
C ASP A 126 -14.15 -7.80 -5.30
N PRO A 127 -14.88 -6.83 -4.74
CA PRO A 127 -14.62 -6.38 -3.38
C PRO A 127 -14.74 -7.58 -2.46
N LEU A 128 -13.75 -7.77 -1.58
CA LEU A 128 -13.86 -8.76 -0.52
C LEU A 128 -15.18 -8.49 0.23
N PRO A 129 -16.03 -9.51 0.46
CA PRO A 129 -17.29 -9.30 1.13
C PRO A 129 -17.03 -8.66 2.49
N ALA A 130 -17.52 -7.43 2.66
CA ALA A 130 -17.64 -6.83 3.97
C ALA A 130 -18.78 -7.57 4.67
N GLU A 131 -18.45 -8.46 5.61
CA GLU A 131 -19.44 -9.04 6.50
C GLU A 131 -20.18 -7.87 7.20
N PRO A 132 -21.51 -7.77 7.07
CA PRO A 132 -22.26 -6.70 7.71
C PRO A 132 -22.13 -6.85 9.22
N ILE A 133 -21.68 -5.77 9.86
CA ILE A 133 -21.63 -5.66 11.32
C ILE A 133 -23.09 -5.61 11.83
N THR A 134 -23.68 -6.76 12.11
CA THR A 134 -24.89 -6.83 12.92
C THR A 134 -24.51 -6.47 14.35
N GLU A 135 -25.08 -5.39 14.88
CA GLU A 135 -25.07 -5.13 16.33
C GLU A 135 -25.57 -6.40 17.04
N PRO A 136 -24.77 -7.05 17.90
CA PRO A 136 -25.20 -8.30 18.50
C PRO A 136 -26.29 -8.03 19.54
N GLU A 137 -27.47 -8.63 19.35
CA GLU A 137 -28.39 -8.84 20.47
C GLU A 137 -27.71 -9.69 21.55
N PRO A 138 -27.89 -9.39 22.84
CA PRO A 138 -27.20 -10.10 23.90
C PRO A 138 -27.78 -11.52 24.06
N ALA A 139 -27.08 -12.50 23.49
CA ALA A 139 -27.30 -13.90 23.84
C ALA A 139 -26.65 -14.20 25.21
N PRO A 140 -27.34 -14.90 26.12
CA PRO A 140 -26.75 -15.31 27.38
C PRO A 140 -25.81 -16.49 27.10
N MET A 141 -24.51 -16.27 27.24
CA MET A 141 -23.50 -17.32 27.07
C MET A 141 -22.62 -17.43 28.31
N ASP A 142 -23.18 -18.08 29.33
CA ASP A 142 -22.39 -18.80 30.30
C ASP A 142 -21.96 -20.14 29.69
N ALA A 143 -20.68 -20.26 29.32
CA ALA A 143 -19.82 -21.37 29.74
C ALA A 143 -18.53 -21.43 28.90
N MET A 144 -17.42 -21.27 29.61
CA MET A 144 -16.14 -21.95 29.37
C MET A 144 -15.10 -21.29 28.45
N TRP A 145 -14.58 -20.14 28.86
CA TRP A 145 -13.12 -19.90 28.95
C TRP A 145 -12.83 -19.03 30.19
N ALA A 146 -12.36 -19.67 31.26
CA ALA A 146 -11.98 -19.02 32.51
C ALA A 146 -10.46 -18.85 32.56
N SER A 147 -9.98 -17.62 32.76
CA SER A 147 -8.76 -17.35 33.55
C SER A 147 -8.47 -15.88 33.89
N ALA A 148 -9.18 -14.88 33.35
CA ALA A 148 -9.04 -13.50 33.84
C ALA A 148 -10.15 -13.16 34.84
N ALA A 149 -9.78 -12.85 36.09
CA ALA A 149 -10.70 -12.23 37.03
C ALA A 149 -11.12 -10.84 36.49
N PRO A 150 -12.40 -10.42 36.59
CA PRO A 150 -12.87 -9.12 36.09
C PRO A 150 -12.06 -7.91 36.61
N GLU A 151 -11.44 -8.03 37.80
CA GLU A 151 -10.57 -7.01 38.41
C GLU A 151 -9.26 -6.75 37.65
N GLN A 152 -8.90 -7.58 36.67
CA GLN A 152 -7.67 -7.43 35.88
C GLN A 152 -7.90 -6.87 34.47
N LEU A 153 -9.16 -6.64 34.09
CA LEU A 153 -9.50 -6.08 32.77
C LEU A 153 -9.45 -4.54 32.79
N PRO A 154 -9.07 -3.91 31.67
CA PRO A 154 -9.02 -2.45 31.59
C PRO A 154 -10.43 -1.84 31.55
N PRO A 155 -10.66 -0.65 32.13
CA PRO A 155 -11.90 0.10 31.92
C PRO A 155 -12.08 0.49 30.44
N ALA A 156 -13.31 0.45 29.90
CA ALA A 156 -13.57 0.88 28.52
C ALA A 156 -13.14 2.33 28.23
N ASP A 157 -13.21 3.21 29.23
CA ASP A 157 -12.76 4.61 29.11
C ASP A 157 -11.28 4.75 28.75
N TRP A 158 -10.45 3.71 28.97
CA TRP A 158 -9.04 3.76 28.58
C TRP A 158 -8.84 3.74 27.07
N PHE A 159 -9.82 3.26 26.30
CA PHE A 159 -9.77 3.14 24.83
C PHE A 159 -10.41 4.33 24.10
N LYS A 160 -11.02 5.26 24.84
CA LYS A 160 -11.59 6.48 24.26
C LYS A 160 -10.48 7.45 23.87
N ARG A 161 -10.79 8.35 22.92
CA ARG A 161 -9.93 9.46 22.52
C ARG A 161 -9.34 10.16 23.77
N PRO A 162 -8.01 10.33 23.86
CA PRO A 162 -7.41 11.01 25.00
C PRO A 162 -7.84 12.48 25.04
N ASP A 163 -8.09 12.98 26.24
CA ASP A 163 -8.37 14.40 26.48
C ASP A 163 -7.04 15.14 26.63
N VAL A 164 -6.50 15.60 25.51
CA VAL A 164 -5.23 16.33 25.41
C VAL A 164 -5.40 17.53 24.50
N ASP A 165 -4.66 18.59 24.78
CA ASP A 165 -4.75 19.90 24.12
C ASP A 165 -3.61 20.14 23.10
N ARG A 166 -2.84 19.09 22.80
CA ARG A 166 -1.71 19.13 21.87
C ARG A 166 -1.30 17.74 21.42
N LEU A 167 -0.50 17.73 20.34
CA LEU A 167 0.23 16.54 19.90
C LEU A 167 1.06 15.98 21.07
N THR A 168 0.66 14.81 21.54
CA THR A 168 1.14 14.21 22.80
C THR A 168 1.92 12.93 22.50
N PRO A 169 3.18 12.79 22.93
CA PRO A 169 3.94 11.56 22.78
C PRO A 169 3.24 10.37 23.45
N LEU A 170 3.45 9.17 22.91
CA LEU A 170 2.95 7.95 23.53
C LEU A 170 3.42 7.87 24.99
N THR A 171 2.44 7.70 25.87
CA THR A 171 2.57 7.76 27.32
C THR A 171 1.96 6.50 27.91
N VAL A 172 2.67 5.92 28.87
CA VAL A 172 2.23 4.77 29.65
C VAL A 172 2.14 5.22 31.10
N THR A 173 0.96 5.12 31.70
CA THR A 173 0.77 5.46 33.13
C THR A 173 1.27 4.34 34.03
N ASP A 174 1.47 4.63 35.31
CA ASP A 174 1.85 3.63 36.32
C ASP A 174 0.78 2.52 36.48
N THR A 175 -0.48 2.83 36.18
CA THR A 175 -1.59 1.88 36.19
C THR A 175 -1.66 1.03 34.92
N GLY A 176 -0.84 1.31 33.90
CA GLY A 176 -0.82 0.58 32.63
C GLY A 176 -1.74 1.11 31.54
N ARG A 177 -2.29 2.32 31.69
CA ARG A 177 -3.02 2.98 30.58
C ARG A 177 -2.02 3.48 29.55
N VAL A 178 -2.28 3.22 28.28
CA VAL A 178 -1.46 3.66 27.16
C VAL A 178 -2.26 4.70 26.37
N PHE A 179 -1.68 5.87 26.10
CA PHE A 179 -2.32 6.86 25.24
C PHE A 179 -1.33 7.84 24.61
N GLY A 180 -1.71 8.49 23.53
CA GLY A 180 -0.91 9.54 22.87
C GLY A 180 -1.09 9.48 21.37
N HIS A 181 -0.19 10.13 20.64
CA HIS A 181 -0.20 10.18 19.18
C HIS A 181 0.95 9.38 18.60
N ILE A 182 0.67 8.65 17.53
CA ILE A 182 1.67 7.90 16.77
C ILE A 182 2.18 8.69 15.55
N ALA A 183 1.40 9.67 15.09
CA ALA A 183 1.79 10.60 14.04
C ALA A 183 0.97 11.91 14.16
N GLY A 184 1.60 13.05 13.87
CA GLY A 184 0.92 14.35 13.83
C GLY A 184 0.70 14.84 12.40
N TRP A 185 -0.42 15.50 12.12
CA TRP A 185 -0.79 15.92 10.75
C TRP A 185 0.26 16.82 10.11
N ASP A 186 0.84 17.74 10.88
CA ASP A 186 1.88 18.68 10.43
C ASP A 186 3.32 18.12 10.53
N THR A 187 3.47 16.81 10.80
CA THR A 187 4.79 16.18 10.94
C THR A 187 5.22 15.54 9.63
N CYS A 188 6.30 16.05 9.02
CA CYS A 188 6.89 15.42 7.84
C CYS A 188 7.59 14.09 8.18
N HIS A 189 7.48 13.12 7.29
CA HIS A 189 8.16 11.84 7.41
C HIS A 189 9.69 11.98 7.30
N VAL A 190 10.44 11.49 8.29
CA VAL A 190 11.90 11.70 8.39
C VAL A 190 12.70 10.96 7.30
N GLY A 191 12.15 9.86 6.78
CA GLY A 191 12.83 8.99 5.80
C GLY A 191 12.40 9.15 4.33
N LEU A 192 11.47 10.07 4.02
CA LEU A 192 10.95 10.24 2.65
C LEU A 192 11.39 11.59 2.05
N PRO A 193 11.58 11.67 0.72
CA PRO A 193 11.88 12.93 0.06
C PRO A 193 10.67 13.88 0.11
N GLY A 194 10.93 15.15 0.39
CA GLY A 194 9.87 16.16 0.56
C GLY A 194 9.15 16.05 1.91
N CYS A 195 8.10 16.84 2.10
CA CYS A 195 7.24 16.72 3.27
C CYS A 195 6.04 15.81 2.95
N VAL A 196 6.18 14.53 3.27
CA VAL A 196 5.07 13.58 3.25
C VAL A 196 4.47 13.54 4.66
N THR A 197 3.20 13.86 4.79
CA THR A 197 2.43 13.84 6.05
C THR A 197 1.76 12.48 6.26
N PRO A 198 1.39 12.11 7.50
CA PRO A 198 0.70 10.85 7.74
C PRO A 198 -0.66 10.81 7.03
N PRO A 199 -1.04 9.66 6.43
CA PRO A 199 -2.33 9.51 5.79
C PRO A 199 -3.44 9.31 6.84
N SER A 200 -4.59 9.94 6.61
CA SER A 200 -5.84 9.61 7.31
C SER A 200 -6.38 8.28 6.80
N SER A 201 -7.11 7.54 7.63
CA SER A 201 -7.66 6.22 7.31
C SER A 201 -9.12 6.31 6.85
N PRO A 202 -9.43 6.02 5.57
CA PRO A 202 -10.81 5.96 5.09
C PRO A 202 -11.66 4.89 5.77
N THR A 203 -11.03 3.82 6.27
CA THR A 203 -11.73 2.71 6.94
C THR A 203 -11.87 2.89 8.45
N GLY A 204 -11.28 3.93 9.04
CA GLY A 204 -11.25 4.09 10.49
C GLY A 204 -10.36 3.05 11.17
N TYR A 205 -9.24 2.70 10.55
CA TYR A 205 -8.18 1.83 11.07
C TYR A 205 -8.56 0.35 11.22
N THR A 206 -9.53 -0.16 10.46
CA THR A 206 -9.98 -1.56 10.57
C THR A 206 -8.87 -2.58 10.27
N TYR A 207 -7.93 -2.25 9.37
CA TYR A 207 -6.77 -3.09 9.06
C TYR A 207 -5.71 -3.12 10.18
N PHE A 208 -5.75 -2.16 11.10
CA PHE A 208 -4.96 -2.19 12.33
C PHE A 208 -5.74 -2.84 13.48
N HIS A 209 -7.06 -2.67 13.54
CA HIS A 209 -7.94 -3.21 14.60
C HIS A 209 -8.34 -4.67 14.38
N VAL A 210 -7.35 -5.54 14.20
CA VAL A 210 -7.54 -6.96 13.87
C VAL A 210 -7.71 -7.88 15.08
N ALA A 211 -7.62 -7.34 16.30
CA ALA A 211 -7.75 -8.11 17.53
C ALA A 211 -8.90 -7.60 18.41
N GLU A 212 -9.21 -8.36 19.46
CA GLU A 212 -10.29 -8.04 20.38
C GLU A 212 -9.76 -7.82 21.80
N GLN A 213 -10.34 -6.85 22.51
CA GLN A 213 -10.07 -6.60 23.91
C GLN A 213 -11.33 -6.53 24.74
N ARG A 214 -11.42 -7.38 25.76
CA ARG A 214 -12.48 -7.32 26.77
C ARG A 214 -12.18 -6.22 27.80
N THR A 215 -13.21 -5.49 28.20
CA THR A 215 -13.12 -4.42 29.20
C THR A 215 -13.83 -4.84 30.50
N ALA A 216 -13.52 -4.15 31.60
CA ALA A 216 -14.05 -4.45 32.92
C ALA A 216 -15.58 -4.33 33.03
N ASP A 217 -16.20 -3.48 32.19
CA ASP A 217 -17.64 -3.30 32.04
C ASP A 217 -18.31 -4.33 31.12
N GLY A 218 -17.53 -5.31 30.61
CA GLY A 218 -18.05 -6.45 29.86
C GLY A 218 -18.11 -6.25 28.34
N ALA A 219 -17.73 -5.08 27.83
CA ALA A 219 -17.65 -4.85 26.38
C ALA A 219 -16.43 -5.57 25.77
N THR A 220 -16.52 -5.88 24.48
CA THR A 220 -15.40 -6.35 23.66
C THR A 220 -15.19 -5.32 22.56
N LEU A 221 -13.97 -4.76 22.48
CA LEU A 221 -13.62 -3.73 21.53
C LEU A 221 -12.68 -4.26 20.44
N PRO A 222 -12.87 -3.90 19.17
CA PRO A 222 -11.85 -4.09 18.15
C PRO A 222 -10.65 -3.18 18.47
N VAL A 223 -9.46 -3.76 18.48
CA VAL A 223 -8.22 -3.11 18.91
C VAL A 223 -7.07 -3.52 18.01
N GLY A 224 -6.11 -2.61 17.86
CA GLY A 224 -4.82 -2.92 17.30
C GLY A 224 -3.79 -3.28 18.36
N THR A 225 -2.64 -3.74 17.90
CA THR A 225 -1.55 -4.22 18.75
C THR A 225 -0.36 -3.31 18.60
N LEU A 226 0.16 -2.81 19.71
CA LEU A 226 1.49 -2.22 19.74
C LEU A 226 2.49 -3.33 20.05
N VAL A 227 3.54 -3.42 19.25
CA VAL A 227 4.59 -4.42 19.42
C VAL A 227 5.91 -3.78 19.80
N ALA A 228 6.63 -4.38 20.74
CA ALA A 228 8.05 -4.14 20.99
C ALA A 228 8.91 -5.14 20.20
N GLY A 229 8.47 -5.43 18.98
CA GLY A 229 9.01 -6.45 18.10
C GLY A 229 10.08 -5.93 17.14
N PRO A 230 10.31 -6.63 16.02
CA PRO A 230 11.39 -6.28 15.10
C PRO A 230 11.24 -4.87 14.52
N ARG A 231 12.33 -4.39 13.90
CA ARG A 231 12.32 -3.17 13.07
C ARG A 231 11.16 -3.22 12.05
N HIS A 232 10.86 -2.10 11.40
CA HIS A 232 9.86 -2.08 10.33
C HIS A 232 10.04 -3.24 9.34
N ALA A 233 8.91 -3.82 8.93
CA ALA A 233 8.84 -4.69 7.78
C ALA A 233 9.46 -3.97 6.58
N ASP A 234 10.08 -4.72 5.67
CA ASP A 234 10.68 -4.14 4.47
C ASP A 234 9.63 -3.30 3.71
N ALA A 235 10.01 -2.09 3.30
CA ALA A 235 9.12 -1.16 2.62
C ALA A 235 8.60 -1.68 1.27
N GLN A 236 9.28 -2.67 0.67
CA GLN A 236 8.85 -3.34 -0.55
C GLN A 236 7.83 -4.46 -0.30
N LEU A 237 7.63 -4.88 0.96
CA LEU A 237 6.61 -5.89 1.28
C LEU A 237 5.21 -5.32 1.12
N ALA A 238 4.34 -6.15 0.57
CA ALA A 238 2.93 -5.88 0.51
C ALA A 238 2.22 -6.07 1.86
N PHE A 239 0.97 -5.63 1.95
CA PHE A 239 0.13 -5.67 3.17
C PHE A 239 0.26 -6.97 3.97
N ARG A 240 -0.07 -8.12 3.37
CA ARG A 240 -0.10 -9.41 4.09
C ARG A 240 1.26 -9.82 4.64
N ALA A 241 2.31 -9.73 3.83
CA ALA A 241 3.66 -10.10 4.27
C ALA A 241 4.21 -9.13 5.32
N ALA A 242 3.87 -7.84 5.21
CA ALA A 242 4.21 -6.85 6.23
C ALA A 242 3.42 -7.08 7.53
N GLN A 243 2.18 -7.52 7.45
CA GLN A 243 1.37 -7.90 8.61
C GLN A 243 1.92 -9.15 9.30
N GLU A 244 2.27 -10.19 8.54
CA GLU A 244 2.91 -11.41 9.06
C GLU A 244 4.24 -11.11 9.77
N HIS A 245 4.99 -10.09 9.33
CA HIS A 245 6.22 -9.64 10.02
C HIS A 245 5.96 -9.07 11.43
N TYR A 246 4.78 -8.50 11.67
CA TYR A 246 4.37 -8.00 12.99
C TYR A 246 3.53 -9.02 13.79
N ASP A 247 3.17 -10.16 13.18
CA ASP A 247 2.38 -11.23 13.80
C ASP A 247 3.24 -12.13 14.70
N ASP A 248 3.86 -11.51 15.71
CA ASP A 248 4.50 -12.21 16.81
C ASP A 248 3.79 -11.86 18.12
N PRO A 249 2.92 -12.76 18.63
CA PRO A 249 2.25 -12.55 19.91
C PRO A 249 3.21 -12.33 21.09
N ALA A 250 4.45 -12.82 21.03
CA ALA A 250 5.44 -12.61 22.09
C ALA A 250 6.00 -11.18 22.11
N ALA A 251 5.89 -10.45 20.99
CA ALA A 251 6.28 -9.06 20.88
C ALA A 251 5.17 -8.06 21.27
N ALA A 252 3.95 -8.53 21.48
CA ALA A 252 2.80 -7.68 21.82
C ALA A 252 2.94 -7.09 23.24
N VAL A 253 2.84 -5.75 23.35
CA VAL A 253 2.99 -5.03 24.62
C VAL A 253 1.74 -4.26 25.04
N ALA A 254 0.90 -3.84 24.09
CA ALA A 254 -0.33 -3.13 24.39
C ALA A 254 -1.43 -3.44 23.38
N ARG A 255 -2.69 -3.33 23.81
CA ARG A 255 -3.84 -3.24 22.91
C ARG A 255 -4.41 -1.84 22.95
N VAL A 256 -4.67 -1.27 21.79
CA VAL A 256 -5.11 0.12 21.66
C VAL A 256 -6.16 0.27 20.58
N VAL A 257 -7.10 1.18 20.78
CA VAL A 257 -7.88 1.77 19.70
C VAL A 257 -7.05 2.88 19.08
N ALA A 258 -7.18 3.06 17.78
CA ALA A 258 -6.61 4.16 17.02
C ALA A 258 -7.75 5.02 16.46
N GLY A 259 -7.51 6.31 16.36
CA GLY A 259 -8.44 7.23 15.74
C GLY A 259 -7.77 8.56 15.41
N GLU A 260 -8.58 9.52 15.01
CA GLU A 260 -8.10 10.83 14.56
C GLU A 260 -8.64 11.94 15.45
N ASP A 261 -7.84 12.97 15.64
CA ASP A 261 -8.25 14.25 16.22
C ASP A 261 -7.60 15.43 15.47
N GLU A 262 -7.70 16.63 16.02
CA GLU A 262 -7.16 17.83 15.39
C GLU A 262 -5.62 17.87 15.32
N TYR A 263 -4.92 17.05 16.12
CA TYR A 263 -3.46 17.03 16.19
C TYR A 263 -2.85 15.90 15.36
N GLY A 264 -3.52 14.75 15.29
CA GLY A 264 -2.96 13.59 14.60
C GLY A 264 -3.74 12.31 14.76
N ILE A 265 -3.01 11.22 14.52
CA ILE A 265 -3.46 9.85 14.74
C ILE A 265 -3.16 9.51 16.20
N TRP A 266 -4.21 9.46 17.02
CA TRP A 266 -4.10 9.07 18.41
C TRP A 266 -4.31 7.57 18.59
N VAL A 267 -3.71 7.03 19.63
CA VAL A 267 -3.97 5.68 20.14
C VAL A 267 -4.28 5.74 21.63
N ALA A 268 -5.17 4.88 22.10
CA ALA A 268 -5.53 4.77 23.50
C ALA A 268 -5.92 3.34 23.88
N GLY A 269 -5.46 2.85 25.02
CA GLY A 269 -5.78 1.53 25.52
C GLY A 269 -4.96 1.14 26.74
N TRP A 270 -4.46 -0.09 26.74
CA TRP A 270 -3.89 -0.70 27.93
C TRP A 270 -2.67 -1.57 27.61
N LEU A 271 -1.74 -1.63 28.58
CA LEU A 271 -0.63 -2.58 28.56
C LEU A 271 -1.13 -4.00 28.81
N LEU A 272 -0.57 -4.95 28.08
CA LEU A 272 -0.85 -6.36 28.25
C LEU A 272 -0.18 -6.89 29.53
N PRO A 273 -0.93 -7.51 30.47
CA PRO A 273 -0.37 -8.07 31.70
C PRO A 273 0.65 -9.19 31.45
N GLY A 274 0.52 -9.89 30.32
CA GLY A 274 1.42 -10.98 29.91
C GLY A 274 2.65 -10.54 29.11
N ALA A 275 2.84 -9.24 28.88
CA ALA A 275 4.02 -8.75 28.16
C ALA A 275 5.31 -9.02 28.96
N THR A 276 6.37 -9.44 28.30
CA THR A 276 7.65 -9.70 28.96
C THR A 276 8.25 -8.40 29.51
N ALA A 277 9.02 -8.49 30.60
CA ALA A 277 9.66 -7.33 31.20
C ALA A 277 10.61 -6.61 30.22
N GLU A 278 11.29 -7.38 29.36
CA GLU A 278 12.18 -6.88 28.31
C GLU A 278 11.41 -6.10 27.24
N ALA A 279 10.29 -6.65 26.73
CA ALA A 279 9.45 -5.97 25.75
C ALA A 279 8.84 -4.67 26.31
N LEU A 280 8.42 -4.68 27.59
CA LEU A 280 7.92 -3.49 28.27
C LEU A 280 8.99 -2.41 28.46
N ASP A 281 10.24 -2.79 28.75
CA ASP A 281 11.34 -1.84 28.88
C ASP A 281 11.67 -1.18 27.53
N VAL A 282 11.76 -1.99 26.46
CA VAL A 282 11.92 -1.49 25.09
C VAL A 282 10.78 -0.53 24.72
N PHE A 283 9.54 -0.92 24.97
CA PHE A 283 8.37 -0.10 24.64
C PHE A 283 8.32 1.23 25.40
N ARG A 284 8.71 1.26 26.68
CA ARG A 284 8.70 2.48 27.50
C ARG A 284 9.81 3.47 27.13
N THR A 285 10.93 2.94 26.65
CA THR A 285 12.15 3.70 26.35
C THR A 285 12.27 4.08 24.88
N SER A 286 11.51 3.44 23.99
CA SER A 286 11.53 3.67 22.55
C SER A 286 10.31 4.48 22.09
N PRO A 287 10.44 5.36 21.10
CA PRO A 287 9.28 5.88 20.37
C PRO A 287 8.61 4.76 19.56
N VAL A 288 7.39 5.03 19.11
CA VAL A 288 6.65 4.14 18.20
C VAL A 288 6.57 4.73 16.80
N SER A 289 6.41 3.87 15.82
CA SER A 289 6.23 4.25 14.42
C SER A 289 5.17 3.36 13.78
N GLY A 290 4.23 3.97 13.08
CA GLY A 290 3.23 3.25 12.31
C GLY A 290 3.81 2.73 11.00
N ASP A 291 3.21 1.66 10.50
CA ASP A 291 3.45 1.10 9.17
C ASP A 291 2.15 1.18 8.38
N TRP A 292 2.19 1.89 7.25
CA TRP A 292 1.05 2.05 6.36
C TRP A 292 1.29 1.31 5.04
N ARG A 293 0.31 0.51 4.63
CA ARG A 293 0.35 -0.22 3.36
C ARG A 293 -0.85 0.15 2.50
N ARG A 294 -0.67 0.09 1.19
CA ARG A 294 -1.75 0.37 0.26
C ARG A 294 -2.74 -0.79 0.30
N VAL A 295 -3.99 -0.52 0.67
CA VAL A 295 -5.10 -1.46 0.69
C VAL A 295 -6.34 -0.76 0.15
N GLY A 296 -7.02 -1.34 -0.85
CA GLY A 296 -8.22 -0.75 -1.43
C GLY A 296 -7.99 0.65 -2.01
N GLY A 297 -6.81 0.91 -2.56
CA GLY A 297 -6.44 2.19 -3.16
C GLY A 297 -5.97 3.29 -2.19
N ALA A 298 -6.10 3.11 -0.87
CA ALA A 298 -5.65 4.05 0.16
C ALA A 298 -4.48 3.50 0.98
N LEU A 299 -3.72 4.37 1.65
CA LEU A 299 -2.74 3.95 2.64
C LEU A 299 -3.44 3.71 3.97
N GLU A 300 -3.42 2.47 4.45
CA GLU A 300 -4.04 2.05 5.69
C GLU A 300 -2.98 1.65 6.71
N LEU A 301 -3.22 1.97 7.98
CA LEU A 301 -2.33 1.57 9.07
C LEU A 301 -2.51 0.06 9.33
N ILE A 302 -1.41 -0.67 9.46
CA ILE A 302 -1.43 -2.13 9.57
C ILE A 302 -0.69 -2.65 10.81
N GLY A 303 0.16 -1.81 11.38
CA GLY A 303 0.98 -2.15 12.53
C GLY A 303 1.65 -0.93 13.11
N VAL A 304 1.99 -1.01 14.40
CA VAL A 304 2.76 0.02 15.10
C VAL A 304 3.81 -0.68 15.95
N CYS A 305 5.08 -0.41 15.68
CA CYS A 305 6.19 -1.02 16.40
C CYS A 305 7.06 0.01 17.11
N SER A 306 7.76 -0.45 18.14
CA SER A 306 8.79 0.33 18.82
C SER A 306 10.03 0.44 17.92
N VAL A 307 10.55 1.65 17.75
CA VAL A 307 11.73 1.92 16.91
C VAL A 307 12.62 2.96 17.56
N ASN A 308 13.86 3.12 17.09
CA ASN A 308 14.76 4.18 17.57
C ASN A 308 14.56 5.50 16.81
N VAL A 309 14.08 5.42 15.56
CA VAL A 309 13.87 6.57 14.67
C VAL A 309 12.49 6.42 14.02
N PRO A 310 11.46 7.09 14.57
CA PRO A 310 10.11 6.99 14.03
C PRO A 310 9.99 7.80 12.74
N GLY A 311 9.14 7.32 11.83
CA GLY A 311 8.83 8.03 10.58
C GLY A 311 8.22 9.41 10.87
N PHE A 312 7.27 9.46 11.80
CA PHE A 312 6.60 10.67 12.26
C PHE A 312 6.92 10.98 13.73
N PRO A 313 8.02 11.67 14.03
CA PRO A 313 8.47 11.87 15.40
C PRO A 313 7.53 12.78 16.20
N VAL A 314 6.88 12.20 17.21
CA VAL A 314 6.16 12.97 18.25
C VAL A 314 7.13 13.28 19.39
N ARG A 315 7.64 14.52 19.42
CA ARG A 315 8.76 14.89 20.31
C ARG A 315 8.34 14.98 21.77
N ARG A 316 9.03 14.26 22.65
CA ARG A 316 9.04 14.50 24.09
C ARG A 316 9.88 15.74 24.38
N VAL A 317 9.24 16.88 24.59
CA VAL A 317 9.95 18.11 24.99
C VAL A 317 10.16 18.06 26.50
N HIS A 318 11.34 17.62 26.94
CA HIS A 318 11.76 17.76 28.34
C HIS A 318 12.57 19.04 28.49
N PHE A 319 12.00 20.05 29.16
CA PHE A 319 12.78 21.20 29.63
C PHE A 319 13.56 20.79 30.88
N ALA A 320 14.75 20.21 30.69
CA ALA A 320 15.72 20.13 31.77
C ALA A 320 16.32 21.53 31.99
N ALA A 321 15.86 22.22 33.04
CA ALA A 321 16.44 23.44 33.63
C ALA A 321 17.40 24.26 32.72
N GLY A 322 16.82 25.06 31.83
CA GLY A 322 17.37 26.36 31.45
C GLY A 322 18.64 26.44 30.59
N HIS A 323 19.24 25.34 30.12
CA HIS A 323 20.41 25.46 29.24
C HIS A 323 20.36 24.47 28.07
N GLN A 324 20.06 25.01 26.89
CA GLN A 324 20.34 24.37 25.60
C GLN A 324 21.88 24.29 25.45
N ARG A 325 22.48 23.14 25.79
CA ARG A 325 23.95 23.00 25.91
C ARG A 325 24.66 22.52 24.65
N ALA A 326 23.97 22.02 23.63
CA ALA A 326 24.56 21.79 22.32
C ALA A 326 23.49 21.55 21.24
N LEU A 327 23.72 22.10 20.05
CA LEU A 327 23.09 21.68 18.80
C LEU A 327 24.13 20.79 18.09
N ILE A 328 24.19 19.50 18.42
CA ILE A 328 25.07 18.56 17.70
C ILE A 328 24.30 18.10 16.47
N GLY A 329 24.41 18.88 15.40
CA GLY A 329 24.16 18.36 14.06
C GLY A 329 25.38 17.55 13.66
N SER A 330 25.28 16.22 13.61
CA SER A 330 26.22 15.42 12.84
C SER A 330 25.92 15.62 11.35
N PHE A 331 26.23 16.81 10.85
CA PHE A 331 26.49 17.05 9.45
C PHE A 331 27.96 16.68 9.21
N GLY A 332 28.19 15.76 8.29
CA GLY A 332 29.54 15.40 7.86
C GLY A 332 30.29 16.65 7.40
N ILE A 333 31.35 16.98 8.15
CA ILE A 333 32.35 17.94 7.73
C ILE A 333 33.05 17.33 6.51
N THR A 334 32.81 17.88 5.33
CA THR A 334 33.75 17.71 4.21
C THR A 334 34.84 18.79 4.39
N PRO A 335 36.13 18.44 4.45
CA PRO A 335 37.17 19.45 4.53
C PRO A 335 37.17 20.25 3.23
N GLN A 336 36.97 21.57 3.31
CA GLN A 336 37.36 22.46 2.24
C GLN A 336 38.86 22.74 2.33
N GLN A 337 39.56 22.49 1.22
CA GLN A 337 40.88 23.03 0.97
C GLN A 337 40.81 23.89 -0.31
N GLY A 338 40.93 25.21 -0.12
CA GLY A 338 41.60 26.16 -1.02
C GLY A 338 40.94 26.54 -2.36
N ASP A 339 40.40 27.77 -2.37
CA ASP A 339 40.34 28.77 -3.44
C ASP A 339 40.39 28.34 -4.92
N HIS A 340 39.37 28.75 -5.69
CA HIS A 340 39.53 29.59 -6.88
C HIS A 340 38.20 30.26 -7.28
N PHE A 341 38.20 31.59 -7.29
CA PHE A 341 37.15 32.49 -7.78
C PHE A 341 36.78 32.14 -9.24
N ARG A 342 35.51 31.78 -9.53
CA ARG A 342 35.00 31.65 -10.91
C ARG A 342 34.18 32.89 -11.30
N SER A 343 34.69 33.55 -12.33
CA SER A 343 34.17 34.76 -12.99
C SER A 343 32.81 34.55 -13.65
N THR A 344 32.03 35.64 -13.68
CA THR A 344 30.69 35.84 -14.27
C THR A 344 30.59 35.65 -15.79
N ALA A 345 31.61 35.12 -16.46
CA ALA A 345 31.63 34.95 -17.92
C ALA A 345 30.88 33.72 -18.46
N ASN A 346 30.54 32.74 -17.61
CA ASN A 346 29.93 31.48 -18.09
C ASN A 346 28.40 31.50 -18.20
N VAL A 347 27.70 32.40 -17.50
CA VAL A 347 26.23 32.45 -17.52
C VAL A 347 25.71 32.96 -18.88
N ILE A 348 26.44 33.86 -19.53
CA ILE A 348 26.04 34.44 -20.83
C ILE A 348 26.14 33.41 -21.97
N LYS A 349 27.05 32.42 -21.86
CA LYS A 349 27.27 31.42 -22.91
C LYS A 349 26.14 30.38 -22.95
N GLU A 350 25.61 30.00 -21.78
CA GLU A 350 24.53 29.01 -21.63
C GLU A 350 23.18 29.52 -22.14
N GLU A 351 22.84 30.80 -21.90
CA GLU A 351 21.62 31.41 -22.45
C GLU A 351 21.64 31.51 -23.99
N THR A 352 22.83 31.70 -24.58
CA THR A 352 22.99 31.84 -26.04
C THR A 352 22.84 30.51 -26.77
N ASP A 353 23.23 29.39 -26.14
CA ASP A 353 23.11 28.04 -26.73
C ASP A 353 21.69 27.48 -26.60
N ILE A 354 20.97 27.80 -25.52
CA ILE A 354 19.55 27.45 -25.35
C ILE A 354 18.66 28.23 -26.35
N ALA A 355 18.98 29.51 -26.59
CA ALA A 355 18.28 30.31 -27.60
C ALA A 355 18.48 29.76 -29.04
N ARG A 356 19.68 29.29 -29.38
CA ARG A 356 19.95 28.61 -30.67
C ARG A 356 19.26 27.26 -30.79
N ALA A 357 19.17 26.49 -29.72
CA ALA A 357 18.47 25.21 -29.72
C ALA A 357 16.96 25.40 -29.95
N ARG A 358 16.36 26.44 -29.34
CA ARG A 358 14.94 26.80 -29.56
C ARG A 358 14.67 27.29 -30.99
N LEU A 359 15.60 28.06 -31.59
CA LEU A 359 15.47 28.52 -32.98
C LEU A 359 15.57 27.38 -34.00
N ARG A 360 16.45 26.40 -33.78
CA ARG A 360 16.57 25.20 -34.64
C ARG A 360 15.32 24.31 -34.58
N TRP A 361 14.68 24.23 -33.43
CA TRP A 361 13.44 23.46 -33.27
C TRP A 361 12.23 24.15 -33.91
N ALA A 362 12.15 25.48 -33.84
CA ALA A 362 11.11 26.27 -34.51
C ALA A 362 11.19 26.20 -36.04
N LEU A 363 12.41 26.21 -36.62
CA LEU A 363 12.63 26.06 -38.06
C LEU A 363 12.38 24.63 -38.58
N ALA A 364 12.50 23.61 -37.72
CA ALA A 364 12.21 22.23 -38.08
C ALA A 364 10.70 21.88 -38.05
N THR A 365 9.88 22.74 -37.43
CA THR A 365 8.45 22.50 -37.18
C THR A 365 7.52 23.43 -37.95
N THR A 366 8.07 24.39 -38.72
CA THR A 366 7.30 25.25 -39.63
C THR A 366 7.82 25.12 -41.06
N ASN A 367 7.37 24.07 -41.76
CA ASN A 367 7.30 24.11 -43.22
C ASN A 367 5.83 24.26 -43.62
N GLN A 368 5.43 25.51 -43.89
CA GLN A 368 4.47 25.80 -44.95
C GLN A 368 5.22 25.82 -46.29
N GLU A 369 4.55 25.27 -47.30
CA GLU A 369 5.01 24.82 -48.60
C GLU A 369 5.61 25.90 -49.52
N ALA A 370 6.55 25.48 -50.37
CA ALA A 370 6.77 26.01 -51.72
C ALA A 370 7.26 24.88 -52.64
#